data_AF-A0A8J5V7K5-F1
#
_entry.id   AF-A0A8J5V7K5-F1
#
_cell.length_a   1.000
_cell.length_b   1.000
_cell.length_c   1.000
_cell.angle_alpha   90.00
_cell.angle_beta   90.00
_cell.angle_gamma   90.00
#
_symmetry.space_group_name_H-M   'P 1'
#
loop_
_entity.id
_entity.type
_entity.pdbx_description
1 polymer ?
#
loop_
_entity_poly.entity_id
_entity_poly.type
_entity_poly.pdbx_seq_one_letter_code
_entity_poly.pdbx_strand_id
1 'polypeptide(L)'
;MILSVLIVLTAQFFSVQGDFVVLFKDIDCPNFNEEFFTEPETYIDDNNAIFFNTTIVKEFLPTTQGYFGIIGASLGEYVVDTGIDVEMPLCDMMNEPVILGPLLHIFGLSDDNCPPKLGVYGSEGYTLPTATFPDDFPRNQYKAVFELTIEDEELIILNIFFEIQ
;
A
#
# COMPACT_ATOMS: atom_id res chain seq x y z
N MET A 1 56.74 -6.74 7.50
CA MET A 1 55.44 -6.83 8.19
C MET A 1 54.67 -5.50 8.13
N ILE A 2 54.71 -4.80 6.98
CA ILE A 2 54.07 -3.48 6.78
C ILE A 2 53.59 -3.38 5.31
N LEU A 3 52.96 -4.45 4.80
CA LEU A 3 52.36 -4.41 3.46
C LEU A 3 50.94 -5.01 3.42
N SER A 4 50.41 -5.39 4.59
CA SER A 4 49.11 -6.06 4.73
C SER A 4 48.00 -5.14 5.26
N VAL A 5 48.31 -3.89 5.59
CA VAL A 5 47.37 -2.97 6.26
C VAL A 5 46.64 -2.04 5.26
N LEU A 6 47.06 -2.01 3.98
CA LEU A 6 46.52 -1.05 3.01
C LEU A 6 45.29 -1.53 2.22
N ILE A 7 44.93 -2.82 2.29
CA ILE A 7 43.77 -3.37 1.54
C ILE A 7 42.48 -3.36 2.38
N VAL A 8 42.57 -3.16 3.70
CA VAL A 8 41.41 -3.19 4.61
C VAL A 8 40.69 -1.83 4.70
N LEU A 9 41.24 -0.77 4.11
CA LEU A 9 40.70 0.61 4.23
C LEU A 9 39.92 1.12 3.00
N THR A 10 39.80 0.35 1.92
CA THR A 10 38.96 0.71 0.77
C THR A 10 37.60 0.02 0.75
N ALA A 11 37.27 -0.78 1.77
CA ALA A 11 35.89 -1.17 2.08
C ALA A 11 35.18 -0.06 2.88
N GLN A 12 35.55 1.20 2.64
CA GLN A 12 34.74 2.34 3.03
C GLN A 12 33.47 2.26 2.22
N PHE A 13 32.44 1.69 2.83
CA PHE A 13 31.06 2.15 2.77
C PHE A 13 30.79 3.06 1.57
N PHE A 14 30.67 2.47 0.39
CA PHE A 14 29.67 2.96 -0.55
C PHE A 14 28.33 2.53 0.03
N SER A 15 27.89 3.21 1.10
CA SER A 15 26.47 3.41 1.29
C SER A 15 26.05 4.34 0.15
N VAL A 16 25.87 3.75 -1.04
CA VAL A 16 24.93 4.31 -2.00
C VAL A 16 23.61 4.19 -1.26
N GLN A 17 23.25 5.26 -0.54
CA GLN A 17 21.89 5.50 -0.10
C GLN A 17 21.12 5.61 -1.42
N GLY A 18 20.62 4.46 -1.87
CA GLY A 18 19.88 4.38 -3.10
C GLY A 18 18.54 5.01 -2.81
N ASP A 19 18.34 6.26 -3.22
CA ASP A 19 17.01 6.84 -3.24
C ASP A 19 16.14 5.92 -4.10
N PHE A 20 15.26 5.15 -3.45
CA PHE A 20 14.29 4.34 -4.17
C PHE A 20 13.34 5.26 -4.91
N VAL A 21 13.00 4.88 -6.14
CA VAL A 21 11.89 5.50 -6.86
C VAL A 21 10.78 4.47 -6.93
N VAL A 22 9.59 4.81 -6.42
CA VAL A 22 8.41 3.95 -6.53
C VAL A 22 7.51 4.48 -7.64
N LEU A 23 7.25 3.63 -8.63
CA LEU A 23 6.42 3.94 -9.79
C LEU A 23 5.17 3.07 -9.78
N PHE A 24 4.00 3.68 -9.59
CA PHE A 24 2.73 3.02 -9.79
C PHE A 24 2.53 2.70 -11.27
N LYS A 25 2.08 1.48 -11.53
CA LYS A 25 1.86 0.95 -12.88
C LYS A 25 0.40 0.83 -13.19
N ASP A 26 -0.38 0.39 -12.21
CA ASP A 26 -1.81 0.17 -12.36
C ASP A 26 -2.50 0.15 -10.98
N ILE A 27 -3.81 0.38 -11.00
CA ILE A 27 -4.69 0.23 -9.84
C ILE A 27 -6.03 -0.32 -10.32
N ASP A 28 -6.46 -1.41 -9.71
CA ASP A 28 -7.76 -2.02 -10.01
C ASP A 28 -8.54 -2.37 -8.73
N CYS A 29 -9.85 -2.43 -8.89
CA CYS A 29 -10.81 -2.82 -7.85
C CYS A 29 -11.59 -4.04 -8.37
N PRO A 30 -11.03 -5.26 -8.25
CA PRO A 30 -11.63 -6.45 -8.87
C PRO A 30 -12.92 -6.90 -8.20
N ASN A 31 -13.14 -6.51 -6.95
CA ASN A 31 -14.35 -6.84 -6.20
C ASN A 31 -14.77 -5.66 -5.33
N PHE A 32 -16.07 -5.37 -5.33
CA PHE A 32 -16.69 -4.46 -4.38
C PHE A 32 -18.14 -4.87 -4.15
N ASN A 33 -18.62 -4.68 -2.94
CA ASN A 33 -19.98 -4.98 -2.55
C ASN A 33 -20.87 -3.75 -2.81
N GLU A 34 -21.77 -3.86 -3.80
CA GLU A 34 -22.70 -2.79 -4.17
C GLU A 34 -23.65 -2.35 -3.04
N GLU A 35 -23.82 -3.17 -2.00
CA GLU A 35 -24.60 -2.80 -0.81
C GLU A 35 -23.86 -1.77 0.06
N PHE A 36 -22.52 -1.74 -0.01
CA PHE A 36 -21.67 -0.86 0.80
C PHE A 36 -21.05 0.27 -0.01
N PHE A 37 -20.77 0.04 -1.30
CA PHE A 37 -20.07 0.98 -2.17
C PHE A 37 -20.79 1.20 -3.50
N THR A 38 -20.72 2.41 -4.04
CA THR A 38 -20.87 2.58 -5.48
C THR A 38 -19.62 2.11 -6.20
N GLU A 39 -19.73 1.75 -7.48
CA GLU A 39 -18.59 1.38 -8.32
C GLU A 39 -17.43 2.37 -8.15
N PRO A 40 -16.26 1.93 -7.67
CA PRO A 40 -15.12 2.80 -7.46
C PRO A 40 -14.50 3.23 -8.78
N GLU A 41 -14.15 4.51 -8.88
CA GLU A 41 -13.32 5.03 -9.97
C GLU A 41 -11.86 5.10 -9.50
N THR A 42 -10.97 4.37 -10.19
CA THR A 42 -9.54 4.34 -9.88
C THR A 42 -8.69 4.71 -11.08
N TYR A 43 -7.66 5.52 -10.86
CA TYR A 43 -6.68 5.86 -11.89
C TYR A 43 -5.36 6.33 -11.28
N ILE A 44 -4.30 6.37 -12.10
CA ILE A 44 -3.02 6.97 -11.76
C ILE A 44 -2.82 8.18 -12.67
N ASP A 45 -2.41 9.32 -12.10
CA ASP A 45 -2.13 10.53 -12.86
C ASP A 45 -0.69 10.61 -13.38
N ASP A 46 -0.40 11.66 -14.15
CA ASP A 46 0.93 11.93 -14.71
C ASP A 46 2.00 12.21 -13.64
N ASN A 47 1.61 12.53 -12.40
CA ASN A 47 2.52 12.78 -11.28
C ASN A 47 2.78 11.53 -10.45
N ASN A 48 2.39 10.34 -10.94
CA ASN A 48 2.52 9.08 -10.21
C ASN A 48 1.74 9.12 -8.89
N ALA A 49 0.54 9.71 -8.91
CA ALA A 49 -0.39 9.71 -7.81
C ALA A 49 -1.60 8.81 -8.08
N ILE A 50 -1.96 7.98 -7.11
CA ILE A 50 -3.16 7.13 -7.17
C ILE A 50 -4.38 7.92 -6.78
N PHE A 51 -5.45 7.78 -7.55
CA PHE A 51 -6.77 8.30 -7.26
C PHE A 51 -7.76 7.17 -7.05
N PHE A 52 -8.59 7.34 -6.03
CA PHE A 52 -9.71 6.45 -5.72
C PHE A 52 -10.92 7.30 -5.31
N ASN A 53 -12.03 7.12 -6.01
CA ASN A 53 -13.30 7.77 -5.70
C ASN A 53 -14.40 6.73 -5.56
N THR A 54 -15.17 6.80 -4.48
CA THR A 54 -16.35 5.94 -4.27
C THR A 54 -17.37 6.66 -3.37
N THR A 55 -18.55 6.07 -3.22
CA THR A 55 -19.54 6.50 -2.22
C THR A 55 -19.80 5.33 -1.29
N ILE A 56 -19.66 5.55 0.01
CA ILE A 56 -20.08 4.60 1.04
C ILE A 56 -21.57 4.80 1.29
N VAL A 57 -22.36 3.78 0.98
CA VAL A 57 -23.83 3.80 1.03
C VAL A 57 -24.42 3.02 2.22
N LYS A 58 -23.60 2.24 2.92
CA LYS A 58 -23.98 1.51 4.14
C LYS A 58 -22.89 1.61 5.22
N GLU A 59 -23.32 1.74 6.47
CA GLU A 59 -22.41 1.89 7.62
C GLU A 59 -21.63 0.60 7.87
N PHE A 60 -20.36 0.74 8.17
CA PHE A 60 -19.51 -0.39 8.53
C PHE A 60 -19.75 -0.79 9.98
N LEU A 61 -19.78 -2.10 10.25
CA LEU A 61 -19.87 -2.60 11.62
C LEU A 61 -18.50 -2.46 12.31
N PRO A 62 -18.47 -2.35 13.64
CA PRO A 62 -17.22 -2.35 14.40
C PRO A 62 -16.35 -3.60 14.21
N THR A 63 -16.92 -4.67 13.67
CA THR A 63 -16.24 -5.94 13.36
C THR A 63 -15.49 -5.93 12.03
N THR A 64 -15.59 -4.86 11.24
CA THR A 64 -14.92 -4.74 9.93
C THR A 64 -13.41 -4.90 10.08
N GLN A 65 -12.86 -5.93 9.42
CA GLN A 65 -11.43 -6.17 9.34
C GLN A 65 -10.88 -5.54 8.06
N GLY A 66 -9.62 -5.15 8.10
CA GLY A 66 -8.87 -4.88 6.89
C GLY A 66 -7.65 -5.80 6.82
N TYR A 67 -7.37 -6.22 5.60
CA TYR A 67 -6.18 -6.96 5.23
C TYR A 67 -5.35 -6.09 4.29
N PHE A 68 -4.03 -6.14 4.47
CA PHE A 68 -3.09 -5.59 3.53
C PHE A 68 -1.90 -6.52 3.35
N GLY A 69 -1.50 -6.74 2.11
CA GLY A 69 -0.33 -7.56 1.80
C GLY A 69 0.45 -7.02 0.61
N ILE A 70 1.76 -7.25 0.58
CA ILE A 70 2.61 -6.94 -0.56
C ILE A 70 3.20 -8.23 -1.12
N ILE A 71 3.02 -8.44 -2.43
CA ILE A 71 3.49 -9.64 -3.14
C ILE A 71 4.45 -9.19 -4.25
N GLY A 72 5.66 -9.72 -4.26
CA GLY A 72 6.66 -9.47 -5.28
C GLY A 72 6.47 -10.34 -6.53
N ALA A 73 6.94 -9.84 -7.67
CA ALA A 73 6.90 -10.55 -8.94
C ALA A 73 8.07 -11.53 -9.09
N SER A 74 7.80 -12.67 -9.73
CA SER A 74 8.80 -13.62 -10.22
C SER A 74 8.31 -14.20 -11.54
N LEU A 75 9.17 -14.17 -12.57
CA LEU A 75 8.85 -14.67 -13.92
C LEU A 75 7.56 -14.09 -14.51
N GLY A 76 7.20 -12.85 -14.15
CA GLY A 76 5.99 -12.17 -14.62
C GLY A 76 4.72 -12.44 -13.80
N GLU A 77 4.81 -13.22 -12.71
CA GLU A 77 3.69 -13.52 -11.83
C GLU A 77 3.93 -12.96 -10.42
N TYR A 78 2.90 -12.42 -9.76
CA TYR A 78 2.97 -11.94 -8.38
C TYR A 78 2.82 -13.10 -7.39
N VAL A 79 3.94 -13.75 -7.05
CA VAL A 79 3.98 -14.98 -6.23
C VAL A 79 5.02 -14.97 -5.12
N VAL A 80 5.89 -13.96 -5.08
CA VAL A 80 6.95 -13.87 -4.07
C VAL A 80 6.40 -13.20 -2.82
N ASP A 81 6.24 -13.98 -1.76
CA ASP A 81 5.89 -13.44 -0.45
C ASP A 81 7.01 -12.49 0.03
N THR A 82 6.62 -11.26 0.40
CA THR A 82 7.55 -10.26 0.94
C THR A 82 7.65 -10.32 2.47
N GLY A 83 6.77 -11.09 3.11
CA GLY A 83 6.59 -11.10 4.57
C GLY A 83 5.94 -9.81 5.11
N ILE A 84 5.36 -8.99 4.23
CA ILE A 84 4.57 -7.81 4.59
C ILE A 84 3.11 -8.16 4.36
N ASP A 85 2.47 -8.60 5.43
CA ASP A 85 1.04 -8.81 5.53
C ASP A 85 0.55 -8.39 6.92
N VAL A 86 -0.61 -7.74 6.95
CA VAL A 86 -1.25 -7.25 8.17
C VAL A 86 -2.74 -7.51 8.05
N GLU A 87 -3.32 -8.13 9.07
CA GLU A 87 -4.75 -8.31 9.21
C GLU A 87 -5.15 -7.83 10.60
N MET A 88 -6.03 -6.84 10.67
CA MET A 88 -6.50 -6.25 11.93
C MET A 88 -7.79 -5.45 11.71
N PRO A 89 -8.45 -4.97 12.78
CA PRO A 89 -9.62 -4.11 12.64
C PRO A 89 -9.30 -2.85 11.82
N LEU A 90 -10.22 -2.44 10.93
CA LEU A 90 -10.01 -1.32 10.01
C LEU A 90 -9.49 -0.05 10.70
N CYS A 91 -10.06 0.28 11.86
CA CYS A 91 -9.67 1.50 12.59
C CYS A 91 -8.32 1.40 13.27
N ASP A 92 -7.83 0.20 13.55
CA ASP A 92 -6.49 0.01 14.10
C ASP A 92 -5.43 0.18 12.99
N MET A 93 -5.75 -0.23 11.74
CA MET A 93 -4.85 -0.05 10.59
C MET A 93 -4.51 1.41 10.29
N MET A 94 -5.38 2.36 10.65
CA MET A 94 -5.10 3.80 10.50
C MET A 94 -3.85 4.24 11.26
N ASN A 95 -3.54 3.57 12.37
CA ASN A 95 -2.41 3.89 13.23
C ASN A 95 -1.09 3.28 12.74
N GLU A 96 -1.11 2.48 11.66
CA GLU A 96 0.09 1.83 11.13
C GLU A 96 0.99 2.84 10.41
N PRO A 97 2.24 3.05 10.87
CA PRO A 97 3.00 4.27 10.58
C PRO A 97 3.64 4.33 9.19
N VAL A 98 3.61 3.24 8.42
CA VAL A 98 4.54 3.05 7.29
C VAL A 98 3.79 3.22 5.97
N ILE A 99 3.07 2.19 5.52
CA ILE A 99 2.38 2.21 4.22
C ILE A 99 0.87 2.34 4.40
N LEU A 100 0.35 1.70 5.43
CA LEU A 100 -1.07 1.45 5.65
C LEU A 100 -1.88 2.67 6.06
N GLY A 101 -1.49 3.36 7.14
CA GLY A 101 -2.19 4.56 7.59
C GLY A 101 -2.31 5.62 6.48
N PRO A 102 -1.21 6.01 5.81
CA PRO A 102 -1.26 6.96 4.70
C PRO A 102 -2.16 6.51 3.55
N LEU A 103 -2.14 5.23 3.18
CA LEU A 103 -2.98 4.68 2.10
C LEU A 103 -4.47 4.76 2.46
N LEU A 104 -4.84 4.48 3.72
CA LEU A 104 -6.22 4.60 4.18
C LEU A 104 -6.72 6.04 4.23
N HIS A 105 -5.86 7.00 4.55
CA HIS A 105 -6.21 8.43 4.50
C HIS A 105 -6.63 8.90 3.11
N ILE A 106 -6.10 8.29 2.05
CA ILE A 106 -6.49 8.57 0.67
C ILE A 106 -7.89 8.07 0.34
N PHE A 107 -8.34 7.00 0.98
CA PHE A 107 -9.74 6.59 0.90
C PHE A 107 -10.67 7.47 1.75
N GLY A 108 -10.16 8.60 2.27
CA GLY A 108 -10.87 9.57 3.10
C GLY A 108 -11.20 9.05 4.51
N LEU A 109 -10.53 7.98 4.95
CA LEU A 109 -10.56 7.52 6.32
C LEU A 109 -9.66 8.41 7.18
N SER A 110 -10.07 8.69 8.40
CA SER A 110 -9.25 9.38 9.38
C SER A 110 -9.58 8.88 10.76
N ASP A 111 -8.71 9.15 11.74
CA ASP A 111 -8.96 8.81 13.15
C ASP A 111 -10.31 9.37 13.65
N ASP A 112 -10.70 10.54 13.13
CA ASP A 112 -11.95 11.23 13.49
C ASP A 112 -13.20 10.67 12.78
N ASN A 113 -13.01 9.80 11.78
CA ASN A 113 -14.08 9.25 10.94
C ASN A 113 -13.88 7.74 10.71
N CYS A 114 -13.42 7.01 11.73
CA CYS A 114 -13.37 5.56 11.69
C CYS A 114 -14.33 4.94 12.74
N PRO A 115 -15.27 4.04 12.33
CA PRO A 115 -15.56 3.64 10.95
C PRO A 115 -16.09 4.81 10.09
N PRO A 116 -15.87 4.76 8.76
CA PRO A 116 -16.31 5.83 7.86
C PRO A 116 -17.83 5.97 7.87
N LYS A 117 -18.28 7.22 7.94
CA LYS A 117 -19.69 7.55 7.76
C LYS A 117 -20.12 7.39 6.31
N LEU A 118 -21.42 7.34 6.09
CA LEU A 118 -21.98 7.41 4.75
C LEU A 118 -21.56 8.72 4.05
N GLY A 119 -21.23 8.64 2.76
CA GLY A 119 -20.85 9.81 2.01
C GLY A 119 -19.99 9.52 0.79
N VAL A 120 -19.63 10.58 0.08
CA VAL A 120 -18.72 10.55 -1.05
C VAL A 120 -17.29 10.66 -0.52
N TYR A 121 -16.47 9.71 -0.93
CA TYR A 121 -15.05 9.62 -0.59
C TYR A 121 -14.25 9.73 -1.88
N GLY A 122 -13.25 10.59 -1.86
CA GLY A 122 -12.36 10.80 -2.98
C GLY A 122 -11.01 11.29 -2.49
N SER A 123 -9.95 10.81 -3.12
CA SER A 123 -8.60 11.21 -2.77
C SER A 123 -8.14 12.43 -3.56
N GLU A 124 -7.30 13.27 -2.95
CA GLU A 124 -6.56 14.33 -3.68
C GLU A 124 -5.31 13.80 -4.43
N GLY A 125 -5.07 12.49 -4.41
CA GLY A 125 -3.92 11.81 -5.02
C GLY A 125 -2.93 11.26 -3.99
N TYR A 126 -2.65 9.95 -4.02
CA TYR A 126 -1.66 9.30 -3.16
C TYR A 126 -0.31 9.19 -3.84
N THR A 127 0.75 9.68 -3.19
CA THR A 127 2.12 9.33 -3.54
C THR A 127 2.74 8.50 -2.42
N LEU A 128 3.50 7.48 -2.78
CA LEU A 128 4.19 6.65 -1.80
C LEU A 128 5.46 7.37 -1.35
N PRO A 129 5.65 7.66 -0.05
CA PRO A 129 6.89 8.24 0.43
C PRO A 129 8.01 7.20 0.27
N THR A 130 9.07 7.54 -0.46
CA THR A 130 10.17 6.60 -0.74
C THR A 130 10.96 6.22 0.53
N ALA A 131 10.95 7.09 1.54
CA ALA A 131 11.56 6.87 2.85
C ALA A 131 10.87 5.80 3.72
N THR A 132 9.74 5.26 3.25
CA THR A 132 8.90 4.33 3.99
C THR A 132 9.38 2.88 3.85
N PHE A 133 10.14 2.54 2.81
CA PHE A 133 10.68 1.19 2.63
C PHE A 133 12.07 1.06 3.26
N PRO A 134 12.42 -0.10 3.85
CA PRO A 134 13.79 -0.37 4.26
C PRO A 134 14.76 -0.23 3.08
N ASP A 135 15.96 0.30 3.33
CA ASP A 135 17.05 0.44 2.33
C ASP A 135 17.41 -0.88 1.61
N ASP A 136 17.10 -2.02 2.23
CA ASP A 136 17.34 -3.37 1.70
C ASP A 136 16.11 -3.96 0.97
N PHE A 137 15.03 -3.19 0.81
CA PHE A 137 13.84 -3.68 0.11
C PHE A 137 14.18 -3.93 -1.37
N PRO A 138 13.93 -5.15 -1.91
CA PRO A 138 14.42 -5.48 -3.24
C PRO A 138 13.83 -4.58 -4.33
N ARG A 139 14.64 -4.26 -5.33
CA ARG A 139 14.14 -3.63 -6.56
C ARG A 139 13.39 -4.69 -7.36
N ASN A 140 12.09 -4.53 -7.51
CA ASN A 140 11.23 -5.47 -8.21
C ASN A 140 9.87 -4.82 -8.56
N GLN A 141 9.04 -5.57 -9.27
CA GLN A 141 7.61 -5.31 -9.38
C GLN A 141 6.87 -5.94 -8.21
N TYR A 142 5.83 -5.23 -7.75
CA TYR A 142 5.03 -5.59 -6.59
C TYR A 142 3.55 -5.37 -6.84
N LYS A 143 2.73 -6.14 -6.14
CA LYS A 143 1.29 -5.96 -6.01
C LYS A 143 0.98 -5.78 -4.53
N ALA A 144 0.50 -4.61 -4.15
CA ALA A 144 -0.16 -4.42 -2.87
C ALA A 144 -1.63 -4.82 -3.02
N VAL A 145 -2.13 -5.60 -2.08
CA VAL A 145 -3.53 -6.00 -1.98
C VAL A 145 -4.07 -5.35 -0.73
N PHE A 146 -5.18 -4.64 -0.85
CA PHE A 146 -5.97 -4.15 0.27
C PHE A 146 -7.36 -4.75 0.19
N GLU A 147 -7.85 -5.30 1.29
CA GLU A 147 -9.14 -5.96 1.36
C GLU A 147 -9.86 -5.52 2.63
N LEU A 148 -11.16 -5.26 2.53
CA LEU A 148 -12.04 -5.10 3.68
C LEU A 148 -13.01 -6.26 3.75
N THR A 149 -13.20 -6.79 4.96
CA THR A 149 -14.17 -7.85 5.23
C THR A 149 -15.04 -7.53 6.43
N ILE A 150 -16.26 -8.05 6.44
CA ILE A 150 -17.19 -7.93 7.55
C ILE A 150 -17.85 -9.28 7.77
N GLU A 151 -17.68 -9.87 8.96
CA GLU A 151 -18.24 -11.20 9.26
C GLU A 151 -17.92 -12.26 8.17
N ASP A 152 -16.67 -12.25 7.67
CA ASP A 152 -16.15 -13.09 6.58
C ASP A 152 -16.74 -12.81 5.17
N GLU A 153 -17.49 -11.72 5.00
CA GLU A 153 -17.95 -11.22 3.70
C GLU A 153 -16.99 -10.16 3.14
N GLU A 154 -16.51 -10.36 1.91
CA GLU A 154 -15.68 -9.39 1.20
C GLU A 154 -16.49 -8.14 0.84
N LEU A 155 -16.00 -6.99 1.27
CA LEU A 155 -16.62 -5.69 1.02
C LEU A 155 -15.98 -4.97 -0.15
N ILE A 156 -14.66 -4.96 -0.23
CA ILE A 156 -13.90 -4.36 -1.33
C ILE A 156 -12.51 -4.96 -1.36
N ILE A 157 -12.00 -5.20 -2.57
CA ILE A 157 -10.63 -5.58 -2.83
C ILE A 157 -10.04 -4.54 -3.78
N LEU A 158 -8.86 -4.02 -3.42
CA LEU A 158 -8.09 -3.10 -4.24
C LEU A 158 -6.70 -3.68 -4.46
N ASN A 159 -6.27 -3.77 -5.72
CA ASN A 159 -4.88 -4.06 -6.04
C ASN A 159 -4.18 -2.81 -6.54
N ILE A 160 -2.97 -2.59 -6.05
CA ILE A 160 -2.07 -1.53 -6.49
C ILE A 160 -0.80 -2.18 -7.01
N PHE A 161 -0.48 -1.94 -8.26
CA PHE A 161 0.71 -2.47 -8.92
C PHE A 161 1.77 -1.39 -8.97
N PHE A 162 2.96 -1.69 -8.48
CA PHE A 162 4.07 -0.73 -8.44
C PHE A 162 5.42 -1.39 -8.69
N GLU A 163 6.40 -0.57 -9.04
CA GLU A 163 7.78 -0.97 -9.28
C GLU A 163 8.71 -0.13 -8.42
N ILE A 164 9.69 -0.78 -7.79
CA ILE A 164 10.77 -0.12 -7.04
C ILE A 164 12.05 -0.18 -7.87
N GLN A 165 12.62 0.98 -8.16
CA GLN A 165 13.83 1.17 -8.98
C GLN A 165 15.03 1.69 -8.20
#